data_AF-A0A936FU30-F1
#
_entry.id   AF-A0A936FU30-F1
#
_cell.length_a   1.000
_cell.length_b   1.000
_cell.length_c   1.000
_cell.angle_alpha   90.00
_cell.angle_beta   90.00
_cell.angle_gamma   90.00
#
_symmetry.space_group_name_H-M   'P 1'
#
loop_
_entity.id
_entity.type
_entity.pdbx_description
1 polymer ?
#
loop_
_entity_poly.entity_id
_entity_poly.type
_entity_poly.pdbx_seq_one_letter_code
_entity_poly.pdbx_strand_id
1 'polypeptide(L)'
;MEQEEELLPKVSFSHFISKFPVVELPILLSEESIHDFSNENPPLPTLMIQQYLSMPDDDEFTEYIPCFKLPDTKDFHAIVYWKAGLMDYQYMLATFSAKGIPIDLKVLSGLTVVDNKIIQSVANIDEEWIITVAIGQMEGEETVYDAGTSRMTSMELLANGMIVMST
;
A
#
# COMPACT_ATOMS: atom_id res chain seq x y z
N MET A 1 -36.83 -6.49 -26.67
CA MET A 1 -36.12 -6.85 -25.43
C MET A 1 -35.08 -5.78 -25.23
N GLU A 2 -35.49 -4.70 -24.56
CA GLU A 2 -34.55 -3.74 -24.01
C GLU A 2 -33.86 -4.46 -22.85
N GLN A 3 -32.54 -4.61 -22.93
CA GLN A 3 -31.77 -5.10 -21.81
C GLN A 3 -31.79 -3.98 -20.77
N GLU A 4 -32.42 -4.23 -19.62
CA GLU A 4 -32.21 -3.40 -18.43
C GLU A 4 -30.71 -3.48 -18.10
N GLU A 5 -30.00 -2.40 -18.40
CA GLU A 5 -28.62 -2.21 -17.94
C GLU A 5 -28.69 -2.10 -16.42
N GLU A 6 -28.36 -3.19 -15.73
CA GLU A 6 -28.35 -3.25 -14.28
C GLU A 6 -27.35 -2.20 -13.77
N LEU A 7 -27.88 -1.13 -13.16
CA LEU A 7 -27.07 -0.04 -12.62
C LEU A 7 -26.31 -0.58 -11.40
N LEU A 8 -25.12 -1.12 -11.65
CA LEU A 8 -24.22 -1.56 -10.60
C LEU A 8 -23.92 -0.38 -9.65
N PRO A 9 -23.96 -0.58 -8.33
CA PRO A 9 -23.66 0.48 -7.38
C PRO A 9 -22.23 1.02 -7.60
N LYS A 10 -22.09 2.34 -7.70
CA LYS A 10 -20.79 3.02 -7.87
C LYS A 10 -20.45 3.86 -6.66
N VAL A 11 -19.24 3.68 -6.15
CA VAL A 11 -18.64 4.59 -5.17
C VAL A 11 -17.99 5.74 -5.94
N SER A 12 -18.13 6.97 -5.45
CA SER A 12 -17.38 8.08 -6.01
C SER A 12 -15.92 8.02 -5.54
N PHE A 13 -15.00 8.40 -6.42
CA PHE A 13 -13.57 8.43 -6.09
C PHE A 13 -13.28 9.35 -4.90
N SER A 14 -13.97 10.48 -4.78
CA SER A 14 -13.87 11.37 -3.62
C SER A 14 -14.26 10.69 -2.31
N HIS A 15 -15.28 9.82 -2.33
CA HIS A 15 -15.69 9.08 -1.13
C HIS A 15 -14.65 8.02 -0.76
N PHE A 16 -14.08 7.34 -1.76
CA PHE A 16 -12.96 6.42 -1.55
C PHE A 16 -11.74 7.14 -0.93
N ILE A 17 -11.30 8.25 -1.52
CA ILE A 17 -10.16 9.04 -1.02
C ILE A 17 -10.41 9.63 0.39
N SER A 18 -11.66 9.86 0.77
CA SER A 18 -11.99 10.35 2.12
C SER A 18 -11.71 9.34 3.23
N LYS A 19 -11.49 8.05 2.89
CA LYS A 19 -11.10 7.00 3.86
C LYS A 19 -9.66 7.10 4.33
N PHE A 20 -8.85 7.92 3.66
CA PHE A 20 -7.43 8.05 3.93
C PHE A 20 -7.14 9.40 4.61
N PRO A 21 -6.75 9.40 5.91
CA PRO A 21 -6.31 10.62 6.57
C PRO A 21 -5.02 11.15 5.94
N VAL A 22 -4.82 12.48 5.98
CA VAL A 22 -3.52 13.07 5.60
C VAL A 22 -2.56 12.86 6.76
N VAL A 23 -1.32 12.48 6.46
CA VAL A 23 -0.26 12.29 7.46
C VAL A 23 0.82 13.35 7.36
N GLU A 24 1.59 13.54 8.43
CA GLU A 24 2.82 14.31 8.41
C GLU A 24 4.00 13.43 8.00
N LEU A 25 4.96 14.01 7.28
CA LEU A 25 6.20 13.34 6.88
C LEU A 25 7.36 13.87 7.74
N PRO A 26 8.39 13.04 8.03
CA PRO A 26 8.61 11.69 7.51
C PRO A 26 7.78 10.63 8.24
N ILE A 27 7.56 9.48 7.60
CA ILE A 27 6.86 8.35 8.21
C ILE A 27 7.59 7.03 8.00
N LEU A 28 7.63 6.24 9.06
CA LEU A 28 8.17 4.87 9.07
C LEU A 28 7.02 3.85 8.99
N LEU A 29 7.11 2.95 8.02
CA LEU A 29 6.18 1.85 7.79
C LEU A 29 6.86 0.53 8.12
N SER A 30 6.58 0.02 9.33
CA SER A 30 7.02 -1.28 9.82
C SER A 30 5.82 -2.17 10.10
N GLU A 31 6.07 -3.45 10.41
CA GLU A 31 4.99 -4.36 10.83
C GLU A 31 4.24 -3.85 12.07
N GLU A 32 4.92 -3.18 13.00
CA GLU A 32 4.28 -2.65 14.21
C GLU A 32 3.29 -1.51 13.91
N SER A 33 3.55 -0.76 12.84
CA SER A 33 2.74 0.39 12.42
C SER A 33 1.30 0.00 12.05
N ILE A 34 1.03 -1.28 11.73
CA ILE A 34 -0.33 -1.71 11.37
C ILE A 34 -1.27 -1.71 12.56
N HIS A 35 -0.75 -1.90 13.78
CA HIS A 35 -1.59 -1.92 14.96
C HIS A 35 -2.29 -0.57 15.16
N ASP A 36 -1.56 0.52 14.94
CA ASP A 36 -2.10 1.88 15.04
C ASP A 36 -3.15 2.13 13.95
N PHE A 37 -2.84 1.81 12.68
CA PHE A 37 -3.78 2.03 11.58
C PHE A 37 -5.04 1.14 11.68
N SER A 38 -4.91 -0.12 12.07
CA SER A 38 -6.05 -1.04 12.17
C SER A 38 -6.99 -0.71 13.33
N ASN A 39 -6.47 -0.11 14.41
CA ASN A 39 -7.30 0.38 15.51
C ASN A 39 -8.10 1.64 15.12
N GLU A 40 -7.51 2.51 14.31
CA GLU A 40 -8.11 3.81 13.96
C GLU A 40 -8.97 3.75 12.69
N ASN A 41 -8.60 2.90 11.73
CA ASN A 41 -9.19 2.87 10.40
C ASN A 41 -9.91 1.54 10.15
N PRO A 42 -11.25 1.56 9.95
CA PRO A 42 -11.98 0.34 9.62
C PRO A 42 -11.57 -0.20 8.24
N PRO A 43 -11.62 -1.53 8.03
CA PRO A 43 -11.40 -2.13 6.72
C PRO A 43 -12.26 -1.49 5.62
N LEU A 44 -11.71 -1.42 4.40
CA LEU A 44 -12.41 -0.85 3.26
C LEU A 44 -13.59 -1.74 2.85
N PRO A 45 -14.75 -1.13 2.50
CA PRO A 45 -15.87 -1.89 1.94
C PRO A 45 -15.49 -2.58 0.62
N THR A 46 -15.99 -3.81 0.41
CA THR A 46 -15.72 -4.62 -0.79
C THR A 46 -15.91 -3.86 -2.10
N LEU A 47 -16.96 -3.04 -2.20
CA LEU A 47 -17.23 -2.27 -3.42
C LEU A 47 -16.13 -1.23 -3.73
N MET A 48 -15.50 -0.64 -2.70
CA MET A 48 -14.36 0.26 -2.90
C MET A 48 -13.13 -0.49 -3.38
N ILE A 49 -12.87 -1.66 -2.79
CA ILE A 49 -11.74 -2.53 -3.16
C ILE A 49 -11.88 -2.94 -4.63
N GLN A 50 -13.03 -3.49 -5.02
CA GLN A 50 -13.30 -3.91 -6.40
C GLN A 50 -13.21 -2.79 -7.44
N GLN A 51 -13.49 -1.54 -7.05
CA GLN A 51 -13.47 -0.40 -7.98
C GLN A 51 -12.09 0.23 -8.12
N TYR A 52 -11.24 0.17 -7.09
CA TYR A 52 -10.02 0.97 -7.05
C TYR A 52 -8.75 0.20 -6.71
N LEU A 53 -8.82 -0.93 -6.00
CA LEU A 53 -7.66 -1.59 -5.41
C LEU A 53 -7.47 -3.06 -5.78
N SER A 54 -8.53 -3.76 -6.19
CA SER A 54 -8.51 -5.21 -6.35
C SER A 54 -7.42 -5.68 -7.29
N MET A 55 -6.68 -6.70 -6.87
CA MET A 55 -5.61 -7.32 -7.63
C MET A 55 -5.99 -8.74 -8.08
N PRO A 56 -5.36 -9.28 -9.15
CA PRO A 56 -5.72 -10.59 -9.69
C PRO A 56 -5.52 -11.77 -8.72
N ASP A 57 -4.66 -11.60 -7.73
CA ASP A 57 -4.27 -12.59 -6.72
C ASP A 57 -5.10 -12.50 -5.42
N ASP A 58 -6.07 -11.59 -5.35
CA ASP A 58 -6.94 -11.47 -4.18
C ASP A 58 -7.82 -12.72 -3.99
N ASP A 59 -7.93 -13.16 -2.74
CA ASP A 59 -8.84 -14.23 -2.32
C ASP A 59 -9.93 -13.73 -1.37
N GLU A 60 -10.78 -14.63 -0.88
CA GLU A 60 -11.87 -14.29 0.03
C GLU A 60 -11.40 -13.85 1.44
N PHE A 61 -10.12 -14.07 1.77
CA PHE A 61 -9.51 -13.71 3.05
C PHE A 61 -8.67 -12.44 2.96
N THR A 62 -8.56 -11.85 1.76
CA THR A 62 -7.73 -10.67 1.56
C THR A 62 -8.42 -9.42 2.12
N GLU A 63 -7.79 -8.80 3.11
CA GLU A 63 -8.28 -7.58 3.74
C GLU A 63 -7.50 -6.34 3.30
N TYR A 64 -8.20 -5.23 3.18
CA TYR A 64 -7.64 -3.94 2.82
C TYR A 64 -7.96 -2.90 3.90
N ILE A 65 -6.94 -2.38 4.57
CA ILE A 65 -7.08 -1.37 5.62
C ILE A 65 -6.51 -0.05 5.09
N PRO A 66 -7.29 1.05 5.07
CA PRO A 66 -6.74 2.33 4.63
C PRO A 66 -5.78 2.85 5.70
N CYS A 67 -4.59 3.32 5.31
CA CYS A 67 -3.62 3.87 6.26
C CYS A 67 -3.63 5.39 6.21
N PHE A 68 -3.18 5.98 5.11
CA PHE A 68 -3.11 7.43 4.92
C PHE A 68 -2.98 7.82 3.45
N LYS A 69 -3.01 9.12 3.18
CA LYS A 69 -2.60 9.72 1.90
C LYS A 69 -1.48 10.73 2.13
N LEU A 70 -0.59 10.83 1.15
CA LEU A 70 0.52 11.77 1.22
C LEU A 70 0.03 13.23 1.11
N PRO A 71 0.64 14.17 1.86
CA PRO A 71 0.36 15.59 1.72
C PRO A 71 0.86 16.13 0.37
N ASP A 72 0.40 17.32 0.00
CA ASP A 72 0.91 18.12 -1.13
C ASP A 72 0.88 17.49 -2.54
N THR A 73 0.16 16.38 -2.73
CA THR A 73 -0.13 15.81 -4.05
C THR A 73 -1.27 16.59 -4.73
N LYS A 74 -0.96 17.73 -5.36
CA LYS A 74 -1.99 18.65 -5.91
C LYS A 74 -2.71 18.09 -7.14
N ASP A 75 -1.97 17.50 -8.06
CA ASP A 75 -2.49 17.08 -9.38
C ASP A 75 -2.83 15.57 -9.44
N PHE A 76 -2.51 14.84 -8.38
CA PHE A 76 -2.73 13.41 -8.23
C PHE A 76 -3.03 13.06 -6.77
N HIS A 77 -3.45 11.84 -6.49
CA HIS A 77 -3.60 11.31 -5.14
C HIS A 77 -2.63 10.16 -4.95
N ALA A 78 -1.85 10.19 -3.88
CA ALA A 78 -1.07 9.05 -3.42
C ALA A 78 -1.66 8.54 -2.10
N ILE A 79 -2.07 7.28 -2.10
CA ILE A 79 -2.62 6.61 -0.91
C ILE A 79 -1.74 5.43 -0.52
N VAL A 80 -1.64 5.22 0.78
CA VAL A 80 -1.05 4.03 1.37
C VAL A 80 -2.15 3.23 2.05
N TYR A 81 -2.24 1.94 1.73
CA TYR A 81 -3.12 0.99 2.38
C TYR A 81 -2.34 -0.28 2.73
N TRP A 82 -2.85 -1.00 3.72
CA TRP A 82 -2.37 -2.32 4.08
C TRP A 82 -3.21 -3.38 3.38
N LYS A 83 -2.56 -4.28 2.65
CA LYS A 83 -3.13 -5.51 2.10
C LYS A 83 -2.70 -6.69 2.96
N ALA A 84 -3.65 -7.40 3.55
CA ALA A 84 -3.41 -8.61 4.32
C ALA A 84 -3.95 -9.82 3.55
N GLY A 85 -3.06 -10.55 2.88
CA GLY A 85 -3.34 -11.85 2.30
C GLY A 85 -2.77 -12.98 3.14
N LEU A 86 -2.93 -14.22 2.67
CA LEU A 86 -2.37 -15.39 3.35
C LEU A 86 -0.83 -15.39 3.25
N MET A 87 -0.15 -15.23 4.38
CA MET A 87 1.33 -15.17 4.46
C MET A 87 1.96 -14.06 3.61
N ASP A 88 1.17 -13.07 3.20
CA ASP A 88 1.62 -11.93 2.39
C ASP A 88 0.92 -10.66 2.87
N TYR A 89 1.68 -9.80 3.53
CA TYR A 89 1.19 -8.65 4.28
C TYR A 89 1.97 -7.42 3.86
N GLN A 90 1.32 -6.46 3.20
CA GLN A 90 2.04 -5.41 2.48
C GLN A 90 1.41 -4.03 2.67
N TYR A 91 2.25 -3.04 2.93
CA TYR A 91 1.93 -1.64 2.66
C TYR A 91 2.06 -1.38 1.16
N MET A 92 0.98 -0.94 0.55
CA MET A 92 0.87 -0.62 -0.87
C MET A 92 0.76 0.88 -1.05
N LEU A 93 1.62 1.47 -1.88
CA LEU A 93 1.47 2.83 -2.38
C LEU A 93 0.79 2.79 -3.74
N ALA A 94 -0.43 3.32 -3.82
CA ALA A 94 -1.16 3.47 -5.07
C ALA A 94 -1.33 4.95 -5.40
N THR A 95 -1.09 5.30 -6.67
CA THR A 95 -1.27 6.66 -7.17
C THR A 95 -2.38 6.73 -8.20
N PHE A 96 -3.13 7.82 -8.18
CA PHE A 96 -4.25 8.07 -9.07
C PHE A 96 -4.22 9.50 -9.55
N SER A 97 -4.65 9.75 -10.79
CA SER A 97 -4.93 11.12 -11.24
C SER A 97 -6.05 11.75 -10.41
N ALA A 98 -6.20 13.07 -10.48
CA ALA A 98 -7.34 13.79 -9.87
C ALA A 98 -8.73 13.24 -10.28
N LYS A 99 -8.83 12.48 -11.37
CA LYS A 99 -10.06 11.83 -11.86
C LYS A 99 -10.26 10.39 -11.36
N GLY A 100 -9.35 9.87 -10.54
CA GLY A 100 -9.40 8.49 -10.05
C GLY A 100 -8.92 7.44 -11.05
N ILE A 101 -8.20 7.85 -12.10
CA ILE A 101 -7.53 6.90 -13.03
C ILE A 101 -6.21 6.46 -12.36
N PRO A 102 -5.94 5.14 -12.21
CA PRO A 102 -4.68 4.64 -11.67
C PRO A 102 -3.47 5.14 -12.47
N ILE A 103 -2.39 5.48 -11.79
CA ILE A 103 -1.12 5.93 -12.38
C ILE A 103 -0.03 4.88 -12.12
N ASP A 104 0.23 4.53 -10.86
CA ASP A 104 1.27 3.58 -10.45
C ASP A 104 0.89 2.85 -9.16
N LEU A 105 1.56 1.72 -8.90
CA LEU A 105 1.38 0.88 -7.73
C LEU A 105 2.70 0.23 -7.31
N LYS A 106 3.08 0.38 -6.04
CA LYS A 106 4.28 -0.27 -5.48
C LYS A 106 4.05 -0.81 -4.08
N VAL A 107 4.71 -1.93 -3.80
CA VAL A 107 4.91 -2.42 -2.44
C VAL A 107 5.95 -1.54 -1.77
N LEU A 108 5.64 -1.00 -0.59
CA LEU A 108 6.56 -0.20 0.21
C LEU A 108 7.30 -1.07 1.22
N SER A 109 6.55 -1.79 2.04
CA SER A 109 7.10 -2.64 3.10
C SER A 109 6.10 -3.71 3.48
N GLY A 110 6.51 -4.67 4.31
CA GLY A 110 5.66 -5.81 4.63
C GLY A 110 6.42 -7.07 5.00
N LEU A 111 5.65 -8.14 5.16
CA LEU A 111 6.12 -9.49 5.42
C LEU A 111 5.52 -10.44 4.39
N THR A 112 6.38 -11.20 3.70
CA THR A 112 5.94 -12.27 2.79
C THR A 112 6.72 -13.54 3.10
N VAL A 113 6.03 -14.68 3.14
CA VAL A 113 6.65 -16.00 3.29
C VAL A 113 6.75 -16.68 1.93
N VAL A 114 7.98 -16.96 1.48
CA VAL A 114 8.25 -17.65 0.21
C VAL A 114 9.22 -18.79 0.46
N ASP A 115 8.89 -20.01 0.02
CA ASP A 115 9.74 -21.19 0.16
C ASP A 115 10.29 -21.39 1.59
N ASN A 116 9.44 -21.20 2.60
CA ASN A 116 9.78 -21.32 4.03
C ASN A 116 10.81 -20.27 4.52
N LYS A 117 10.98 -19.18 3.77
CA LYS A 117 11.76 -17.98 4.15
C LYS A 117 10.84 -16.81 4.42
N ILE A 118 11.14 -16.07 5.48
CA ILE A 118 10.43 -14.85 5.82
C ILE A 118 11.21 -13.68 5.22
N ILE A 119 10.56 -12.94 4.31
CA ILE A 119 11.08 -11.69 3.78
C ILE A 119 10.34 -10.58 4.50
N GLN A 120 11.06 -9.75 5.25
CA GLN A 120 10.49 -8.62 5.97
C GLN A 120 11.13 -7.33 5.48
N SER A 121 10.35 -6.26 5.42
CA SER A 121 10.84 -4.96 4.99
C SER A 121 10.26 -3.83 5.80
N VAL A 122 11.01 -2.73 5.88
CA VAL A 122 10.61 -1.48 6.53
C VAL A 122 10.86 -0.36 5.54
N ALA A 123 9.89 0.54 5.38
CA ALA A 123 10.00 1.69 4.49
C ALA A 123 9.98 3.00 5.29
N ASN A 124 10.79 3.96 4.87
CA ASN A 124 10.70 5.35 5.31
C ASN A 124 10.34 6.22 4.12
N ILE A 125 9.31 7.06 4.26
CA ILE A 125 8.95 8.10 3.28
C ILE A 125 9.32 9.45 3.88
N ASP A 126 10.18 10.21 3.22
CA ASP A 126 10.57 11.55 3.67
C ASP A 126 9.72 12.67 3.04
N GLU A 127 9.99 13.90 3.48
CA GLU A 127 9.28 15.11 3.06
C GLU A 127 9.45 15.46 1.57
N GLU A 128 10.48 14.92 0.92
CA GLU A 128 10.74 15.07 -0.53
C GLU A 128 10.13 13.91 -1.34
N TRP A 129 9.35 13.04 -0.69
CA TRP A 129 8.78 11.81 -1.23
C TRP A 129 9.82 10.81 -1.74
N ILE A 130 11.01 10.83 -1.16
CA ILE A 130 11.99 9.77 -1.31
C ILE A 130 11.60 8.65 -0.34
N ILE A 131 11.48 7.45 -0.91
CA ILE A 131 11.09 6.24 -0.21
C ILE A 131 12.32 5.35 -0.13
N THR A 132 12.77 5.07 1.08
CA THR A 132 13.88 4.12 1.32
C THR A 132 13.32 2.87 1.96
N VAL A 133 13.63 1.70 1.40
CA VAL A 133 13.16 0.40 1.89
C VAL A 133 14.36 -0.44 2.28
N ALA A 134 14.39 -0.87 3.54
CA ALA A 134 15.31 -1.88 4.03
C ALA A 134 14.61 -3.25 4.04
N ILE A 135 15.25 -4.26 3.46
CA ILE A 135 14.72 -5.61 3.32
C ILE A 135 15.65 -6.58 4.05
N GLY A 136 15.11 -7.34 5.00
CA GLY A 136 15.76 -8.46 5.65
C GLY A 136 15.19 -9.80 5.19
N GLN A 137 16.00 -10.86 5.28
CA GLN A 137 15.58 -12.23 5.01
C GLN A 137 15.95 -13.11 6.20
N MET A 138 15.03 -13.97 6.62
CA MET A 138 15.23 -14.96 7.69
C MET A 138 14.87 -16.35 7.16
N GLU A 139 15.69 -17.36 7.48
CA GLU A 139 15.44 -18.77 7.13
C GLU A 139 14.98 -19.55 8.38
N GLY A 140 13.84 -20.24 8.30
CA GLY A 140 13.40 -21.18 9.36
C GLY A 140 12.91 -20.54 10.67
N GLU A 141 13.08 -21.27 11.79
CA GLU A 141 12.71 -20.83 13.16
C GLU A 141 13.77 -19.90 13.80
N GLU A 142 14.77 -19.45 13.04
CA GLU A 142 15.80 -18.54 13.58
C GLU A 142 15.22 -17.14 13.76
N THR A 143 15.16 -16.69 15.01
CA THR A 143 14.70 -15.35 15.42
C THR A 143 15.77 -14.26 15.29
N VAL A 144 16.91 -14.57 14.67
CA VAL A 144 18.07 -13.69 14.61
C VAL A 144 18.14 -13.04 13.22
N TYR A 145 17.80 -11.75 13.18
CA TYR A 145 17.98 -10.90 12.01
C TYR A 145 19.47 -10.83 11.59
N ASP A 146 19.79 -11.25 10.36
CA ASP A 146 21.14 -11.12 9.79
C ASP A 146 21.27 -9.81 8.99
N ALA A 147 21.88 -8.80 9.60
CA ALA A 147 22.19 -7.53 8.97
C ALA A 147 23.09 -7.67 7.72
N GLY A 148 23.86 -8.75 7.58
CA GLY A 148 24.72 -9.04 6.43
C GLY A 148 23.95 -9.42 5.15
N THR A 149 22.68 -9.81 5.27
CA THR A 149 21.81 -10.14 4.14
C THR A 149 20.88 -8.98 3.73
N SER A 150 20.94 -7.88 4.48
CA SER A 150 20.01 -6.77 4.31
C SER A 150 20.27 -5.99 3.04
N ARG A 151 19.20 -5.76 2.26
CA ARG A 151 19.24 -4.98 1.02
C ARG A 151 18.51 -3.67 1.23
N MET A 152 19.12 -2.57 0.80
CA MET A 152 18.47 -1.27 0.77
C MET A 152 18.12 -0.94 -0.68
N THR A 153 16.90 -0.46 -0.89
CA THR A 153 16.46 0.08 -2.17
C THR A 153 15.83 1.45 -1.94
N SER A 154 15.85 2.29 -2.97
CA SER A 154 15.26 3.62 -2.93
C SER A 154 14.40 3.85 -4.17
N MET A 155 13.29 4.56 -3.97
CA MET A 155 12.40 5.00 -5.03
C MET A 155 11.91 6.42 -4.73
N GLU A 156 11.48 7.13 -5.76
CA GLU A 156 10.99 8.50 -5.66
C GLU A 156 9.58 8.56 -6.27
N LEU A 157 8.67 9.22 -5.56
CA LEU A 157 7.37 9.59 -6.11
C LEU A 157 7.49 10.95 -6.80
N LEU A 158 7.27 10.97 -8.10
CA LEU A 158 7.36 12.19 -8.91
C LEU A 158 6.08 13.02 -8.84
N ALA A 159 6.19 14.31 -9.18
CA ALA A 159 5.06 15.25 -9.20
C ALA A 159 3.91 14.86 -10.17
N ASN A 160 4.16 13.94 -11.10
CA ASN A 160 3.14 13.38 -12.01
C ASN A 160 2.48 12.10 -11.48
N GLY A 161 2.82 11.66 -10.26
CA GLY A 161 2.30 10.45 -9.62
C GLY A 161 3.02 9.15 -10.02
N MET A 162 4.05 9.19 -10.87
CA MET A 162 4.86 8.00 -11.19
C MET A 162 5.85 7.68 -10.07
N ILE A 163 6.13 6.40 -9.86
CA ILE A 163 7.11 5.93 -8.88
C ILE A 163 8.33 5.37 -9.63
N VAL A 164 9.49 5.99 -9.44
CA VAL A 164 10.74 5.62 -10.14
C VAL A 164 11.74 5.01 -9.18
N MET A 165 12.39 3.92 -9.58
CA MET A 165 13.45 3.30 -8.79
C MET A 165 14.75 4.08 -8.97
N SER A 166 15.38 4.46 -7.87
CA SER A 166 16.72 5.04 -7.88
C SER A 166 17.71 3.92 -8.19
N THR A 167 18.50 4.08 -9.26
CA THR A 167 19.50 3.09 -9.71
C THR A 167 20.86 3.33 -9.10
#